data_AF-A0ABD3HJ44-F1
#
_entry.id   AF-A0ABD3HJ44-F1
#
_cell.length_a   1.000
_cell.length_b   1.000
_cell.length_c   1.000
_cell.angle_alpha   90.00
_cell.angle_beta   90.00
_cell.angle_gamma   90.00
#
_symmetry.space_group_name_H-M   'P 1'
#
loop_
_entity.id
_entity.type
_entity.pdbx_description
1 polymer ?
#
loop_
_entity_poly.entity_id
_entity_poly.type
_entity_poly.pdbx_seq_one_letter_code
_entity_poly.pdbx_strand_id
1 'polypeptide(L)'
;MLKADSGRGRKREDWSIWLYPLVLNEFRRLRAAGLKFSPFVLKLVAQNVLQNSPHPIWSASFRPEGSNKPLIGKINKSWIQSFQDHYSIVLRQQTGKLSCSPAKQEFIDRSIAYHLGRLCKGFQSGELDENLQENADETHFVINMDNSHTLGFRGDENVKYADVVSGRVSMTMVVKVTGGRSARISSPFMIFQNDQCSYPIRGVPDNVPDVSYSSTKKSFMTTDCLVDYYNERRANWAGPGGATKVQWIDNVSSHNLTPEVQAALDNIRTQMIVSGDWQGGGGPRTSGLLKNPGKTFFLKMAAAAVDEVNRQRTKEIGLPGDADYLPPMTYARKAVILCGLSLNTNGQRDKKQLSTGLQTIISRYRSNFMGSREGLVTSFDSNACTLDPEQVNIPDSQCAHGSS
;
A
#
# COMPACT_ATOMS: atom_id res chain seq x y z
N MET A 1 33.13 14.81 -35.53
CA MET A 1 31.82 15.01 -34.87
C MET A 1 32.05 15.74 -33.56
N LEU A 2 31.69 17.02 -33.52
CA LEU A 2 31.76 17.87 -32.33
C LEU A 2 30.69 17.41 -31.32
N LYS A 3 31.11 17.16 -30.08
CA LYS A 3 30.22 16.95 -28.92
C LYS A 3 29.39 18.22 -28.73
N ALA A 4 28.07 18.07 -28.64
CA ALA A 4 27.16 19.16 -28.32
C ALA A 4 27.38 19.66 -26.89
N ASP A 5 27.40 20.98 -26.74
CA ASP A 5 27.60 21.72 -25.49
C ASP A 5 26.59 21.33 -24.41
N SER A 6 27.11 21.22 -23.19
CA SER A 6 26.35 21.00 -21.96
C SER A 6 25.70 22.31 -21.50
N GLY A 7 24.53 22.62 -22.06
CA GLY A 7 23.81 23.81 -21.62
C GLY A 7 22.59 24.17 -22.46
N ARG A 8 21.48 23.44 -22.28
CA ARG A 8 20.11 23.93 -22.53
C ARG A 8 19.11 22.89 -22.04
N GLY A 9 18.82 22.91 -20.74
CA GLY A 9 17.58 22.31 -20.25
C GLY A 9 16.39 22.99 -20.94
N ARG A 10 15.36 22.22 -21.31
CA ARG A 10 14.14 22.76 -21.92
C ARG A 10 13.58 23.89 -21.04
N LYS A 11 13.31 25.07 -21.63
CA LYS A 11 12.70 26.20 -20.91
C LYS A 11 11.40 25.72 -20.27
N ARG A 12 11.27 25.88 -18.94
CA ARG A 12 10.06 25.52 -18.20
C ARG A 12 8.99 26.57 -18.46
N GLU A 13 7.76 26.09 -18.63
CA GLU A 13 6.57 26.91 -18.79
C GLU A 13 6.26 27.70 -17.50
N ASP A 14 5.75 28.93 -17.62
CA ASP A 14 5.52 29.81 -16.47
C ASP A 14 4.56 29.21 -15.44
N TRP A 15 3.52 28.51 -15.89
CA TRP A 15 2.59 27.80 -15.01
C TRP A 15 3.28 26.68 -14.21
N SER A 16 4.33 26.06 -14.76
CA SER A 16 5.08 25.03 -14.04
C SER A 16 5.97 25.67 -12.98
N ILE A 17 6.60 26.80 -13.30
CA ILE A 17 7.42 27.57 -12.34
C ILE A 17 6.56 28.00 -11.15
N TRP A 18 5.33 28.44 -11.41
CA TRP A 18 4.38 28.81 -10.36
C TRP A 18 3.86 27.63 -9.54
N LEU A 19 3.51 26.52 -10.17
CA LEU A 19 2.89 25.39 -9.47
C LEU A 19 3.91 24.62 -8.61
N TYR A 20 5.19 24.57 -9.02
CA TYR A 20 6.27 23.87 -8.33
C TYR A 20 6.38 24.16 -6.82
N PRO A 21 6.51 25.42 -6.35
CA PRO A 21 6.60 25.71 -4.93
C PRO A 21 5.35 25.29 -4.14
N LEU A 22 4.15 25.37 -4.73
CA LEU A 22 2.90 24.93 -4.08
C LEU A 22 2.89 23.41 -3.87
N VAL A 23 3.27 22.65 -4.90
CA VAL A 23 3.38 21.19 -4.83
C VAL A 23 4.48 20.77 -3.86
N LEU A 24 5.60 21.48 -3.81
CA LEU A 24 6.67 21.21 -2.85
C LEU A 24 6.22 21.43 -1.40
N ASN A 25 5.51 22.52 -1.13
CA ASN A 25 4.98 22.79 0.20
C ASN A 25 4.00 21.71 0.63
N GLU A 26 3.10 21.30 -0.26
CA GLU A 26 2.15 20.24 0.04
C GLU A 26 2.81 18.87 0.20
N PHE A 27 3.81 18.55 -0.64
CA PHE A 27 4.64 17.37 -0.49
C PHE A 27 5.34 17.34 0.87
N ARG A 28 5.94 18.45 1.30
CA ARG A 28 6.60 18.57 2.61
C ARG A 28 5.61 18.40 3.75
N ARG A 29 4.45 19.06 3.69
CA ARG A 29 3.38 18.95 4.70
C ARG A 29 2.91 17.51 4.86
N LEU A 30 2.59 16.85 3.75
CA LEU A 30 2.12 15.47 3.75
C LEU A 30 3.22 14.48 4.16
N ARG A 31 4.47 14.70 3.75
CA ARG A 31 5.61 13.90 4.19
C ARG A 31 5.85 14.04 5.69
N ALA A 32 5.77 15.26 6.23
CA ALA A 32 5.88 15.52 7.67
C ALA A 32 4.75 14.81 8.45
N ALA A 33 3.55 14.74 7.87
CA ALA A 33 2.43 13.96 8.40
C ALA A 33 2.58 12.43 8.24
N GLY A 34 3.71 11.94 7.72
CA GLY A 34 4.01 10.52 7.59
C GLY A 34 3.52 9.85 6.30
N LEU A 35 3.00 10.61 5.32
CA LEU A 35 2.58 10.06 4.04
C LEU A 35 3.79 9.55 3.24
N LYS A 36 3.76 8.28 2.83
CA LYS A 36 4.74 7.70 1.90
C LYS A 36 4.37 8.10 0.46
N PHE A 37 5.37 8.55 -0.29
CA PHE A 37 5.19 9.02 -1.66
C PHE A 37 5.70 8.03 -2.70
N SER A 38 4.85 7.71 -3.67
CA SER A 38 5.28 7.25 -5.00
C SER A 38 5.19 8.41 -6.00
N PRO A 39 5.83 8.33 -7.18
CA PRO A 39 5.67 9.34 -8.22
C PRO A 39 4.20 9.52 -8.65
N PHE A 40 3.38 8.48 -8.52
CA PHE A 40 1.95 8.55 -8.79
C PHE A 40 1.19 9.34 -7.71
N VAL A 41 1.46 9.09 -6.43
CA VAL A 41 0.85 9.87 -5.33
C VAL A 41 1.24 11.34 -5.44
N LEU A 42 2.51 11.63 -5.76
CA LEU A 42 2.98 13.00 -5.97
C LEU A 42 2.26 13.69 -7.15
N LYS A 43 1.93 12.94 -8.20
CA LYS A 43 1.11 13.44 -9.30
C LYS A 43 -0.31 13.81 -8.85
N LEU A 44 -0.95 12.96 -8.06
CA LEU A 44 -2.30 13.24 -7.54
C LEU A 44 -2.31 14.47 -6.64
N VAL A 45 -1.30 14.61 -5.77
CA VAL A 45 -1.12 15.80 -4.94
C VAL A 45 -0.97 17.05 -5.81
N ALA A 46 -0.14 17.00 -6.85
CA ALA A 46 0.02 18.12 -7.77
C ALA A 46 -1.28 18.51 -8.50
N GLN A 47 -2.07 17.52 -8.91
CA GLN A 47 -3.38 17.75 -9.54
C GLN A 47 -4.38 18.35 -8.55
N ASN A 48 -4.40 17.89 -7.30
CA ASN A 48 -5.26 18.43 -6.25
C ASN A 48 -4.90 19.89 -5.91
N VAL A 49 -3.61 20.19 -5.75
CA VAL A 49 -3.12 21.56 -5.52
C VAL A 49 -3.56 22.50 -6.65
N LEU A 50 -3.48 22.03 -7.91
CA LEU A 50 -3.95 22.82 -9.05
C LEU A 50 -5.47 23.02 -9.05
N GLN A 51 -6.25 21.98 -8.73
CA GLN A 51 -7.72 22.06 -8.71
C GLN A 51 -8.24 23.01 -7.65
N ASN A 52 -7.57 23.08 -6.50
CA ASN A 52 -7.97 23.92 -5.37
C ASN A 52 -7.28 25.28 -5.36
N SER A 53 -6.47 25.58 -6.38
CA SER A 53 -5.76 26.85 -6.46
C SER A 53 -6.71 27.99 -6.86
N PRO A 54 -6.72 29.12 -6.14
CA PRO A 54 -7.49 30.30 -6.51
C PRO A 54 -6.80 31.15 -7.60
N HIS A 55 -5.81 30.61 -8.31
CA HIS A 55 -5.01 31.39 -9.26
C HIS A 55 -5.87 31.91 -10.42
N PRO A 56 -5.80 33.22 -10.74
CA PRO A 56 -6.75 33.87 -11.66
C PRO A 56 -6.66 33.37 -13.11
N ILE A 57 -5.49 32.87 -13.53
CA ILE A 57 -5.21 32.47 -14.92
C ILE A 57 -5.02 30.95 -15.04
N TRP A 58 -4.04 30.40 -14.32
CA TRP A 58 -3.69 28.98 -14.33
C TRP A 58 -4.63 28.12 -13.48
N SER A 59 -5.86 27.94 -13.94
CA SER A 59 -6.81 27.00 -13.38
C SER A 59 -6.60 25.57 -13.93
N ALA A 60 -7.24 24.57 -13.32
CA ALA A 60 -7.20 23.19 -13.81
C ALA A 60 -7.71 23.05 -15.27
N SER A 61 -8.65 23.90 -15.69
CA SER A 61 -9.23 23.93 -17.03
C SER A 61 -8.46 24.81 -18.03
N PHE A 62 -7.50 25.61 -17.57
CA PHE A 62 -6.68 26.48 -18.42
C PHE A 62 -5.97 25.68 -19.52
N ARG A 63 -5.93 26.21 -20.74
CA ARG A 63 -5.27 25.60 -21.89
C ARG A 63 -4.09 26.47 -22.31
N PRO A 64 -2.84 26.04 -22.08
CA PRO A 64 -1.68 26.76 -22.57
C PRO A 64 -1.70 26.91 -24.08
N GLU A 65 -1.17 28.02 -24.57
CA GLU A 65 -1.07 28.31 -26.01
C GLU A 65 -0.35 27.17 -26.74
N GLY A 66 -0.86 26.78 -27.91
CA GLY A 66 -0.35 25.63 -28.66
C GLY A 66 -0.67 24.26 -28.05
N SER A 67 -1.59 24.16 -27.07
CA SER A 67 -1.99 22.88 -26.52
C SER A 67 -3.49 22.63 -26.40
N ASN A 68 -3.93 21.49 -26.95
CA ASN A 68 -5.30 21.00 -26.84
C ASN A 68 -5.61 20.31 -25.51
N LYS A 69 -4.68 20.28 -24.54
CA LYS A 69 -4.88 19.64 -23.24
C LYS A 69 -5.00 20.69 -22.14
N PRO A 70 -5.99 20.58 -21.23
CA PRO A 70 -6.05 21.43 -20.06
C PRO A 70 -4.84 21.20 -19.15
N LEU A 71 -4.56 22.18 -18.30
CA LEU A 71 -3.37 22.23 -17.45
C LEU A 71 -3.26 21.02 -16.52
N ILE A 72 -4.39 20.56 -15.97
CA ILE A 72 -4.44 19.34 -15.16
C ILE A 72 -3.96 18.08 -15.90
N GLY A 73 -4.16 18.03 -17.23
CA GLY A 73 -3.69 16.97 -18.11
C GLY A 73 -2.21 17.09 -18.50
N LYS A 74 -1.60 18.25 -18.27
CA LYS A 74 -0.15 18.50 -18.48
C LYS A 74 0.70 17.99 -17.32
N ILE A 75 0.13 17.85 -16.11
CA ILE A 75 0.77 17.18 -14.96
C ILE A 75 0.84 15.68 -15.24
N ASN A 76 1.88 15.26 -15.95
CA ASN A 76 2.11 13.87 -16.36
C ASN A 76 3.40 13.31 -15.75
N LYS A 77 3.75 12.05 -16.06
CA LYS A 77 4.95 11.40 -15.52
C LYS A 77 6.24 12.20 -15.78
N SER A 78 6.38 12.79 -16.96
CA SER A 78 7.56 13.58 -17.31
C SER A 78 7.61 14.89 -16.51
N TRP A 79 6.47 15.56 -16.31
CA TRP A 79 6.40 16.75 -15.47
C TRP A 79 6.80 16.45 -14.02
N ILE A 80 6.34 15.32 -13.48
CA ILE A 80 6.68 14.87 -12.13
C ILE A 80 8.17 14.53 -12.02
N GLN A 81 8.74 13.87 -13.02
CA GLN A 81 10.18 13.62 -13.05
C GLN A 81 10.97 14.93 -13.04
N SER A 82 10.60 15.92 -13.87
CA SER A 82 11.26 17.23 -13.88
C SER A 82 11.12 17.99 -12.55
N PHE A 83 9.98 17.87 -11.88
CA PHE A 83 9.77 18.43 -10.53
C PHE A 83 10.68 17.74 -9.50
N GLN A 84 10.75 16.41 -9.55
CA GLN A 84 11.60 15.61 -8.67
C GLN A 84 13.08 15.95 -8.87
N ASP A 85 13.54 16.02 -10.11
CA ASP A 85 14.92 16.37 -10.45
C ASP A 85 15.26 17.78 -9.96
N HIS A 86 14.34 18.74 -10.19
CA HIS A 86 14.55 20.13 -9.79
C HIS A 86 14.73 20.31 -8.28
N TYR A 87 13.97 19.57 -7.46
CA TYR A 87 14.06 19.63 -6.01
C TYR A 87 14.89 18.48 -5.41
N SER A 88 15.63 17.73 -6.24
CA SER A 88 16.43 16.58 -5.82
C SER A 88 15.66 15.54 -4.98
N ILE A 89 14.38 15.35 -5.29
CA ILE A 89 13.50 14.37 -4.66
C ILE A 89 13.75 13.03 -5.33
N VAL A 90 14.58 12.19 -4.71
CA VAL A 90 14.91 10.86 -5.21
C VAL A 90 14.13 9.78 -4.48
N LEU A 91 13.78 8.71 -5.19
CA LEU A 91 13.32 7.48 -4.56
C LEU A 91 14.51 6.85 -3.84
N ARG A 92 14.37 6.65 -2.53
CA ARG A 92 15.36 5.91 -1.73
C ARG A 92 14.77 4.57 -1.33
N GLN A 93 15.60 3.54 -1.37
CA GLN A 93 15.26 2.26 -0.77
C GLN A 93 15.17 2.47 0.75
N GLN A 94 14.09 1.99 1.35
CA GLN A 94 13.87 2.12 2.78
C GLN A 94 14.92 1.29 3.53
N THR A 95 15.66 1.89 4.45
CA THR A 95 16.59 1.20 5.37
C THR A 95 15.96 1.11 6.77
N GLY A 96 16.14 0.00 7.48
CA GLY A 96 15.55 -0.25 8.81
C GLY A 96 14.92 -1.65 8.94
N LYS A 97 13.96 -1.85 9.87
CA LYS A 97 13.28 -3.15 10.17
C LYS A 97 12.72 -3.95 8.96
N LEU A 98 12.62 -3.33 7.80
CA LEU A 98 12.15 -3.92 6.53
C LEU A 98 13.30 -4.26 5.55
N SER A 99 14.57 -4.02 5.91
CA SER A 99 15.71 -4.46 5.12
C SER A 99 15.92 -5.96 5.33
N CYS A 100 15.71 -6.71 4.25
CA CYS A 100 15.96 -8.14 4.19
C CYS A 100 17.45 -8.39 3.90
N SER A 101 18.07 -9.39 4.54
CA SER A 101 19.42 -9.80 4.13
C SER A 101 19.38 -10.30 2.67
N PRO A 102 20.48 -10.21 1.90
CA PRO A 102 20.51 -10.71 0.53
C PRO A 102 20.06 -12.19 0.43
N ALA A 103 20.46 -13.02 1.38
CA ALA A 103 20.06 -14.43 1.46
C ALA A 103 18.55 -14.60 1.69
N LYS A 104 17.97 -13.82 2.61
CA LYS A 104 16.52 -13.87 2.86
C LYS A 104 15.72 -13.28 1.70
N GLN A 105 16.24 -12.26 1.01
CA GLN A 105 15.63 -11.73 -0.22
C GLN A 105 15.64 -12.75 -1.35
N GLU A 106 16.76 -13.47 -1.54
CA GLU A 106 16.86 -14.55 -2.51
C GLU A 106 15.86 -15.68 -2.19
N PHE A 107 15.73 -16.06 -0.92
CA PHE A 107 14.74 -17.04 -0.49
C PHE A 107 13.30 -16.59 -0.82
N ILE A 108 12.96 -15.33 -0.52
CA ILE A 108 11.65 -14.74 -0.85
C ILE A 108 11.42 -14.78 -2.36
N ASP A 109 12.39 -14.35 -3.17
CA ASP A 109 12.25 -14.32 -4.63
C ASP A 109 12.07 -15.73 -5.22
N ARG A 110 12.82 -16.73 -4.72
CA ARG A 110 12.66 -18.14 -5.11
C ARG A 110 11.28 -18.67 -4.74
N SER A 111 10.78 -18.32 -3.55
CA SER A 111 9.46 -18.72 -3.07
C SER A 111 8.36 -18.11 -3.95
N ILE A 112 8.45 -16.80 -4.24
CA ILE A 112 7.56 -16.10 -5.15
C ILE A 112 7.55 -16.80 -6.52
N ALA A 113 8.72 -17.10 -7.09
CA ALA A 113 8.81 -17.78 -8.38
C ALA A 113 8.11 -19.15 -8.34
N TYR A 114 8.35 -19.96 -7.32
CA TYR A 114 7.72 -21.27 -7.16
C TYR A 114 6.19 -21.20 -7.05
N HIS A 115 5.67 -20.32 -6.17
CA HIS A 115 4.23 -20.19 -5.98
C HIS A 115 3.52 -19.57 -7.18
N LEU A 116 4.15 -18.61 -7.88
CA LEU A 116 3.64 -18.12 -9.17
C LEU A 116 3.63 -19.22 -10.24
N GLY A 117 4.61 -20.11 -10.23
CA GLY A 117 4.64 -21.29 -11.08
C GLY A 117 3.46 -22.23 -10.83
N ARG A 118 3.17 -22.51 -9.55
CA ARG A 118 2.01 -23.32 -9.13
C ARG A 118 0.69 -22.67 -9.55
N LEU A 119 0.54 -21.37 -9.28
CA LEU A 119 -0.62 -20.59 -9.72
C LEU A 119 -0.82 -20.70 -11.23
N CYS A 120 0.25 -20.49 -12.01
CA CYS A 120 0.20 -20.58 -13.46
C CYS A 120 -0.31 -21.95 -13.94
N LYS A 121 0.24 -23.03 -13.39
CA LYS A 121 -0.18 -24.40 -13.71
C LYS A 121 -1.63 -24.67 -13.31
N GLY A 122 -2.06 -24.24 -12.12
CA GLY A 122 -3.44 -24.43 -11.65
C GLY A 122 -4.48 -23.73 -12.53
N PHE A 123 -4.16 -22.54 -13.06
CA PHE A 123 -5.03 -21.89 -14.05
C PHE A 123 -5.01 -22.59 -15.41
N GLN A 124 -3.86 -23.10 -15.85
CA GLN A 124 -3.73 -23.82 -17.12
C GLN A 124 -4.44 -25.17 -17.11
N SER A 125 -4.41 -25.87 -15.97
CA SER A 125 -5.11 -27.15 -15.80
C SER A 125 -6.62 -26.98 -15.59
N GLY A 126 -7.10 -25.76 -15.33
CA GLY A 126 -8.48 -25.50 -14.92
C GLY A 126 -8.79 -25.84 -13.47
N GLU A 127 -7.78 -26.21 -12.67
CA GLU A 127 -7.91 -26.44 -11.22
C GLU A 127 -8.28 -25.15 -10.47
N LEU A 128 -7.76 -24.00 -10.92
CA LEU A 128 -8.04 -22.70 -10.34
C LEU A 128 -9.05 -21.92 -11.20
N ASP A 129 -10.16 -21.52 -10.57
CA ASP A 129 -11.08 -20.52 -11.08
C ASP A 129 -10.66 -19.13 -10.59
N GLU A 130 -10.51 -18.18 -11.50
CA GLU A 130 -10.13 -16.80 -11.20
C GLU A 130 -11.19 -16.07 -10.38
N ASN A 131 -12.46 -16.48 -10.51
CA ASN A 131 -13.58 -15.88 -9.77
C ASN A 131 -13.62 -16.33 -8.31
N LEU A 132 -12.83 -17.34 -7.95
CA LEU A 132 -12.76 -17.90 -6.60
C LEU A 132 -11.49 -17.46 -5.85
N GLN A 133 -10.60 -16.69 -6.49
CA GLN A 133 -9.40 -16.16 -5.83
C GLN A 133 -9.71 -14.83 -5.15
N GLU A 134 -9.27 -14.65 -3.90
CA GLU A 134 -9.38 -13.38 -3.16
C GLU A 134 -8.02 -13.05 -2.53
N ASN A 135 -7.64 -11.78 -2.50
CA ASN A 135 -6.47 -11.34 -1.74
C ASN A 135 -6.91 -10.36 -0.64
N ALA A 136 -6.45 -10.57 0.58
CA ALA A 136 -6.72 -9.70 1.72
C ALA A 136 -5.39 -9.20 2.32
N ASP A 137 -5.40 -7.97 2.82
CA ASP A 137 -4.25 -7.36 3.49
C ASP A 137 -4.72 -6.29 4.48
N GLU A 138 -3.91 -6.07 5.52
CA GLU A 138 -4.13 -5.09 6.58
C GLU A 138 -3.25 -3.87 6.37
N THR A 139 -3.85 -2.69 6.41
CA THR A 139 -3.09 -1.43 6.54
C THR A 139 -3.37 -0.78 7.87
N HIS A 140 -2.31 -0.64 8.67
CA HIS A 140 -2.35 0.06 9.95
C HIS A 140 -2.13 1.56 9.76
N PHE A 141 -3.06 2.37 10.26
CA PHE A 141 -3.01 3.82 10.24
C PHE A 141 -2.75 4.36 11.65
N VAL A 142 -1.81 5.29 11.75
CA VAL A 142 -1.66 6.19 12.90
C VAL A 142 -1.80 7.60 12.35
N ILE A 143 -2.82 8.32 12.80
CA ILE A 143 -3.11 9.67 12.29
C ILE A 143 -2.37 10.65 13.17
N ASN A 144 -1.20 11.11 12.76
CA ASN A 144 -0.51 12.20 13.44
C ASN A 144 -1.08 13.55 12.98
N MET A 145 -1.71 14.31 13.88
CA MET A 145 -2.24 15.65 13.56
C MET A 145 -1.31 16.79 14.00
N ASP A 146 -0.07 16.48 14.40
CA ASP A 146 0.95 17.50 14.67
C ASP A 146 1.52 18.04 13.34
N ASN A 147 1.31 19.33 13.07
CA ASN A 147 1.84 20.01 11.89
C ASN A 147 3.12 20.81 12.19
N SER A 148 3.71 20.67 13.39
CA SER A 148 4.90 21.38 13.88
C SER A 148 4.83 22.91 13.89
N HIS A 149 3.65 23.50 13.67
CA HIS A 149 3.44 24.95 13.64
C HIS A 149 2.39 25.37 14.68
N THR A 150 2.75 26.32 15.55
CA THR A 150 1.84 26.89 16.56
C THR A 150 1.93 28.43 16.54
N LEU A 151 0.88 29.10 17.02
CA LEU A 151 0.86 30.56 17.15
C LEU A 151 1.46 30.94 18.52
N GLY A 152 2.58 31.68 18.51
CA GLY A 152 3.20 32.28 19.70
C GLY A 152 3.11 33.80 19.65
N PHE A 153 3.31 34.47 20.80
CA PHE A 153 3.40 35.93 20.80
C PHE A 153 4.75 36.36 20.23
N ARG A 154 4.80 37.58 19.67
CA ARG A 154 6.02 38.13 19.09
C ARG A 154 7.05 38.35 20.20
N GLY A 155 8.10 37.52 20.23
CA GLY A 155 9.17 37.57 21.23
C GLY A 155 9.41 36.26 21.99
N ASP A 156 8.56 35.26 21.81
CA ASP A 156 8.77 33.95 22.44
C ASP A 156 9.88 33.17 21.72
N GLU A 157 10.98 32.86 22.43
CA GLU A 157 12.07 32.03 21.89
C GLU A 157 11.78 30.53 21.99
N ASN A 158 10.89 30.10 22.90
CA ASN A 158 10.47 28.71 23.08
C ASN A 158 9.02 28.63 23.58
N VAL A 159 8.11 28.08 22.76
CA VAL A 159 6.78 27.67 23.21
C VAL A 159 6.86 26.21 23.67
N LYS A 160 7.05 25.98 24.97
CA LYS A 160 7.03 24.62 25.54
C LYS A 160 5.59 24.14 25.72
N TYR A 161 5.18 23.13 24.95
CA TYR A 161 4.04 22.31 25.32
C TYR A 161 4.46 21.23 26.32
N ALA A 162 3.55 20.83 27.22
CA ALA A 162 3.57 19.47 27.77
C ALA A 162 3.28 18.51 26.60
N ASP A 163 4.13 17.49 26.37
CA ASP A 163 4.06 16.56 25.23
C ASP A 163 2.64 16.29 24.71
N VAL A 164 2.21 17.04 23.68
CA VAL A 164 0.90 16.86 23.04
C VAL A 164 1.07 15.83 21.94
N VAL A 165 0.70 14.58 22.21
CA VAL A 165 0.76 13.50 21.20
C VAL A 165 -0.62 13.21 20.63
N SER A 166 -1.20 14.20 19.96
CA SER A 166 -2.50 14.04 19.32
C SER A 166 -2.38 13.23 18.01
N GLY A 167 -2.60 11.91 18.14
CA GLY A 167 -2.70 10.99 17.00
C GLY A 167 -2.71 9.48 17.26
N ARG A 168 -2.65 9.04 18.52
CA ARG A 168 -2.33 7.66 18.90
C ARG A 168 -3.47 6.63 18.86
N VAL A 169 -4.70 7.01 18.48
CA VAL A 169 -5.76 5.99 18.32
C VAL A 169 -5.50 5.32 16.99
N SER A 170 -4.78 4.20 17.07
CA SER A 170 -4.52 3.41 15.90
C SER A 170 -5.80 2.78 15.39
N MET A 171 -5.84 2.59 14.08
CA MET A 171 -6.87 1.82 13.42
C MET A 171 -6.23 1.01 12.31
N THR A 172 -6.74 -0.19 12.10
CA THR A 172 -6.35 -1.01 10.96
C THR A 172 -7.54 -1.14 10.04
N MET A 173 -7.32 -0.99 8.74
CA MET A 173 -8.32 -1.36 7.74
C MET A 173 -7.87 -2.65 7.09
N VAL A 174 -8.75 -3.64 7.10
CA VAL A 174 -8.61 -4.85 6.30
C VAL A 174 -9.35 -4.60 4.99
N VAL A 175 -8.65 -4.80 3.88
CA VAL A 175 -9.26 -4.73 2.54
C VAL A 175 -9.08 -6.05 1.84
N LYS A 176 -10.14 -6.46 1.14
CA LYS A 176 -10.14 -7.69 0.36
C LYS A 176 -10.48 -7.41 -1.09
N VAL A 177 -9.57 -7.78 -1.98
CA VAL A 177 -9.75 -7.69 -3.43
C VAL A 177 -10.24 -9.04 -3.95
N THR A 178 -11.41 -9.05 -4.60
CA THR A 178 -11.94 -10.26 -5.26
C THR A 178 -11.27 -10.47 -6.62
N GLY A 179 -11.17 -11.71 -7.05
CA GLY A 179 -10.66 -12.09 -8.36
C GLY A 179 -11.69 -11.99 -9.49
N GLY A 180 -11.25 -12.37 -10.69
CA GLY A 180 -12.08 -12.50 -11.88
C GLY A 180 -12.41 -11.20 -12.60
N ARG A 181 -13.28 -11.30 -13.61
CA ARG A 181 -13.61 -10.19 -14.52
C ARG A 181 -14.32 -9.02 -13.84
N SER A 182 -15.00 -9.31 -12.73
CA SER A 182 -15.73 -8.35 -11.90
C SER A 182 -15.00 -8.04 -10.59
N ALA A 183 -13.67 -8.25 -10.56
CA ALA A 183 -12.80 -7.96 -9.43
C ALA A 183 -13.06 -6.55 -8.88
N ARG A 184 -13.28 -6.49 -7.56
CA ARG A 184 -13.56 -5.28 -6.79
C ARG A 184 -12.95 -5.38 -5.40
N ILE A 185 -12.82 -4.24 -4.75
CA ILE A 185 -12.54 -4.18 -3.30
C ILE A 185 -13.86 -4.45 -2.58
N SER A 186 -13.87 -5.40 -1.65
CA SER A 186 -15.01 -5.74 -0.79
C SER A 186 -15.19 -4.69 0.30
N SER A 187 -16.32 -4.74 1.00
CA SER A 187 -16.61 -3.88 2.15
C SER A 187 -15.42 -3.90 3.14
N PRO A 188 -14.83 -2.76 3.49
CA PRO A 188 -13.71 -2.72 4.42
C PRO A 188 -14.15 -3.15 5.83
N PHE A 189 -13.22 -3.82 6.51
CA PHE A 189 -13.37 -4.17 7.92
C PHE A 189 -12.41 -3.32 8.75
N MET A 190 -12.96 -2.49 9.63
CA MET A 190 -12.17 -1.59 10.46
C MET A 190 -11.90 -2.23 11.82
N ILE A 191 -10.66 -2.17 12.27
CA ILE A 191 -10.26 -2.60 13.60
C ILE A 191 -9.91 -1.35 14.39
N PHE A 192 -10.72 -1.04 15.39
CA PHE A 192 -10.49 0.13 16.23
C PHE A 192 -9.77 -0.22 17.52
N GLN A 193 -8.89 0.68 17.97
CA GLN A 193 -8.35 0.59 19.31
C GLN A 193 -9.47 0.83 20.34
N ASN A 194 -9.65 -0.14 21.25
CA ASN A 194 -10.60 -0.09 22.36
C ASN A 194 -10.10 -0.98 23.50
N ASP A 195 -9.89 -0.40 24.68
CA ASP A 195 -9.35 -1.13 25.84
C ASP A 195 -10.30 -2.24 26.34
N GLN A 196 -11.60 -2.04 26.13
CA GLN A 196 -12.63 -3.02 26.49
C GLN A 196 -12.77 -4.16 25.48
N CYS A 197 -12.17 -4.03 24.28
CA CYS A 197 -12.39 -4.94 23.14
C CYS A 197 -13.88 -5.26 22.88
N SER A 198 -14.78 -4.33 23.23
CA SER A 198 -16.22 -4.53 23.16
C SER A 198 -16.75 -4.30 21.75
N TYR A 199 -17.74 -5.11 21.37
CA TYR A 199 -18.58 -4.90 20.20
C TYR A 199 -20.06 -4.95 20.62
N PRO A 200 -20.89 -3.95 20.24
CA PRO A 200 -20.48 -2.68 19.62
C PRO A 200 -19.66 -1.81 20.60
N ILE A 201 -18.82 -0.92 20.06
CA ILE A 201 -18.11 0.07 20.89
C ILE A 201 -19.13 1.09 21.40
N ARG A 202 -19.10 1.39 22.71
CA ARG A 202 -20.01 2.38 23.31
C ARG A 202 -19.95 3.71 22.57
N GLY A 203 -21.11 4.19 22.09
CA GLY A 203 -21.23 5.44 21.35
C GLY A 203 -20.85 5.38 19.87
N VAL A 204 -20.55 4.18 19.34
CA VAL A 204 -20.28 3.96 17.91
C VAL A 204 -21.29 2.95 17.38
N PRO A 205 -22.45 3.39 16.87
CA PRO A 205 -23.40 2.48 16.27
C PRO A 205 -22.80 1.81 15.03
N ASP A 206 -23.08 0.53 14.84
CA ASP A 206 -22.71 -0.21 13.64
C ASP A 206 -23.81 -0.12 12.59
N ASN A 207 -24.00 1.08 12.06
CA ASN A 207 -25.08 1.42 11.13
C ASN A 207 -24.59 2.13 9.86
N VAL A 208 -23.29 2.12 9.61
CA VAL A 208 -22.72 2.67 8.38
C VAL A 208 -22.77 1.56 7.31
N PRO A 209 -23.47 1.79 6.17
CA PRO A 209 -23.54 0.80 5.10
C PRO A 209 -22.15 0.49 4.52
N ASP A 210 -22.00 -0.73 4.00
CA ASP A 210 -20.82 -1.18 3.25
C ASP A 210 -19.48 -1.04 3.99
N VAL A 211 -19.51 -0.98 5.31
CA VAL A 211 -18.34 -1.06 6.19
C VAL A 211 -18.76 -1.77 7.47
N SER A 212 -17.81 -2.43 8.09
CA SER A 212 -17.99 -3.17 9.34
C SER A 212 -16.81 -2.89 10.26
N TYR A 213 -16.94 -3.20 11.54
CA TYR A 213 -15.82 -3.03 12.45
C TYR A 213 -15.83 -4.02 13.60
N SER A 214 -14.63 -4.29 14.12
CA SER A 214 -14.41 -4.86 15.45
C SER A 214 -13.43 -3.97 16.22
N SER A 215 -13.07 -4.39 17.44
CA SER A 215 -12.20 -3.62 18.31
C SER A 215 -11.21 -4.49 19.08
N THR A 216 -9.97 -4.02 19.19
CA THR A 216 -8.91 -4.69 19.95
C THR A 216 -8.13 -3.68 20.77
N LYS A 217 -7.39 -4.13 21.80
CA LYS A 217 -6.63 -3.23 22.70
C LYS A 217 -5.63 -2.32 21.98
N LYS A 218 -5.12 -2.75 20.81
CA LYS A 218 -4.07 -2.03 20.06
C LYS A 218 -4.42 -1.81 18.58
N SER A 219 -5.69 -2.05 18.21
CA SER A 219 -6.18 -2.01 16.83
C SER A 219 -5.43 -2.89 15.82
N PHE A 220 -4.65 -3.86 16.27
CA PHE A 220 -4.09 -4.89 15.40
C PHE A 220 -5.09 -6.03 15.24
N MET A 221 -4.99 -6.76 14.14
CA MET A 221 -5.72 -8.01 14.00
C MET A 221 -5.14 -9.01 15.00
N THR A 222 -5.97 -9.45 15.94
CA THR A 222 -5.71 -10.62 16.79
C THR A 222 -6.42 -11.83 16.17
N THR A 223 -6.10 -13.03 16.62
CA THR A 223 -6.81 -14.25 16.18
C THR A 223 -8.32 -14.15 16.43
N ASP A 224 -8.75 -13.65 17.58
CA ASP A 224 -10.19 -13.43 17.85
C ASP A 224 -10.81 -12.41 16.86
N CYS A 225 -10.10 -11.32 16.57
CA CYS A 225 -10.56 -10.33 15.60
C CYS A 225 -10.60 -10.87 14.17
N LEU A 226 -9.73 -11.83 13.84
CA LEU A 226 -9.75 -12.53 12.56
C LEU A 226 -10.99 -13.43 12.45
N VAL A 227 -11.39 -14.09 13.54
CA VAL A 227 -12.65 -14.83 13.63
C VAL A 227 -13.85 -13.90 13.43
N ASP A 228 -13.87 -12.74 14.09
CA ASP A 228 -14.91 -11.72 13.89
C ASP A 228 -14.97 -11.28 12.42
N TYR A 229 -13.81 -11.01 11.82
CA TYR A 229 -13.71 -10.64 10.41
C TYR A 229 -14.35 -11.71 9.51
N TYR A 230 -13.99 -12.99 9.68
CA TYR A 230 -14.55 -14.06 8.84
C TYR A 230 -16.05 -14.26 9.03
N ASN A 231 -16.57 -14.01 10.23
CA ASN A 231 -18.01 -14.10 10.50
C ASN A 231 -18.80 -12.88 10.02
N GLU A 232 -18.15 -11.75 9.71
CA GLU A 232 -18.81 -10.53 9.25
C GLU A 232 -19.31 -10.67 7.81
N ARG A 233 -20.64 -10.77 7.66
CA ARG A 233 -21.31 -11.04 6.39
C ARG A 233 -21.20 -9.91 5.37
N ARG A 234 -21.00 -8.66 5.80
CA ARG A 234 -20.75 -7.52 4.89
C ARG A 234 -19.39 -7.64 4.20
N ALA A 235 -18.40 -8.20 4.89
CA ALA A 235 -17.04 -8.40 4.36
C ALA A 235 -16.86 -9.77 3.69
N ASN A 236 -17.56 -10.79 4.19
CA ASN A 236 -17.35 -12.19 3.84
C ASN A 236 -18.66 -12.94 3.53
N TRP A 237 -18.72 -13.50 2.32
CA TRP A 237 -19.84 -14.32 1.84
C TRP A 237 -19.31 -15.53 1.08
N ALA A 238 -20.11 -16.60 0.98
CA ALA A 238 -19.77 -17.79 0.22
C ALA A 238 -19.61 -17.50 -1.28
N GLY A 239 -18.84 -18.32 -1.99
CA GLY A 239 -18.68 -18.16 -3.44
C GLY A 239 -20.00 -18.34 -4.21
N PRO A 240 -20.05 -17.89 -5.49
CA PRO A 240 -21.21 -18.13 -6.35
C PRO A 240 -21.62 -19.60 -6.37
N GLY A 241 -22.92 -19.88 -6.24
CA GLY A 241 -23.44 -21.25 -6.18
C GLY A 241 -22.97 -22.05 -4.96
N GLY A 242 -22.41 -21.40 -3.94
CA GLY A 242 -21.81 -22.06 -2.79
C GLY A 242 -20.42 -22.64 -3.05
N ALA A 243 -19.73 -22.20 -4.10
CA ALA A 243 -18.36 -22.62 -4.37
C ALA A 243 -17.39 -22.20 -3.24
N THR A 244 -16.36 -23.03 -3.03
CA THR A 244 -15.29 -22.73 -2.08
C THR A 244 -14.31 -21.73 -2.69
N LYS A 245 -14.02 -20.66 -1.96
CA LYS A 245 -13.06 -19.61 -2.36
C LYS A 245 -11.68 -19.88 -1.79
N VAL A 246 -10.66 -19.34 -2.43
CA VAL A 246 -9.27 -19.36 -1.97
C VAL A 246 -8.83 -17.94 -1.63
N GLN A 247 -8.48 -17.71 -0.36
CA GLN A 247 -8.02 -16.40 0.11
C GLN A 247 -6.51 -16.41 0.37
N TRP A 248 -5.83 -15.44 -0.23
CA TRP A 248 -4.42 -15.14 -0.09
C TRP A 248 -4.25 -14.00 0.92
N ILE A 249 -3.71 -14.30 2.09
CA ILE A 249 -3.41 -13.34 3.16
C ILE A 249 -1.93 -13.49 3.58
N ASP A 250 -1.35 -12.48 4.22
CA ASP A 250 0.01 -12.60 4.75
C ASP A 250 0.07 -13.59 5.93
N ASN A 251 1.29 -13.97 6.30
CA ASN A 251 1.57 -15.03 7.28
C ASN A 251 1.97 -14.49 8.66
N VAL A 252 1.48 -13.32 9.05
CA VAL A 252 1.71 -12.78 10.39
C VAL A 252 1.05 -13.67 11.46
N SER A 253 1.57 -13.63 12.68
CA SER A 253 1.22 -14.60 13.73
C SER A 253 -0.25 -14.67 14.12
N SER A 254 -0.94 -13.54 14.01
CA SER A 254 -2.38 -13.46 14.23
C SER A 254 -3.21 -14.21 13.20
N HIS A 255 -2.64 -14.59 12.04
CA HIS A 255 -3.33 -15.28 10.94
C HIS A 255 -3.16 -16.80 10.98
N ASN A 256 -2.64 -17.32 12.09
CA ASN A 256 -2.52 -18.75 12.31
C ASN A 256 -3.89 -19.44 12.25
N LEU A 257 -3.89 -20.60 11.60
CA LEU A 257 -5.07 -21.45 11.48
C LEU A 257 -5.34 -22.15 12.82
N THR A 258 -6.17 -21.54 13.66
CA THR A 258 -6.73 -22.19 14.85
C THR A 258 -8.04 -22.90 14.50
N PRO A 259 -8.54 -23.82 15.34
CA PRO A 259 -9.84 -24.47 15.13
C PRO A 259 -11.00 -23.49 14.94
N GLU A 260 -10.97 -22.36 15.65
CA GLU A 260 -12.00 -21.32 15.57
C GLU A 260 -11.93 -20.56 14.25
N VAL A 261 -10.71 -20.24 13.79
CA VAL A 261 -10.49 -19.64 12.46
C VAL A 261 -10.94 -20.61 11.36
N GLN A 262 -10.61 -21.90 11.48
CA GLN A 262 -11.05 -22.91 10.53
C GLN A 262 -12.58 -23.04 10.49
N ALA A 263 -13.24 -23.05 11.65
CA ALA A 263 -14.70 -23.11 11.71
C ALA A 263 -15.36 -21.87 11.07
N ALA A 264 -14.81 -20.67 11.30
CA ALA A 264 -15.31 -19.44 10.66
C ALA A 264 -15.12 -19.46 9.14
N LEU A 265 -13.99 -19.98 8.66
CA LEU A 265 -13.71 -20.18 7.23
C LEU A 265 -14.64 -21.19 6.57
N ASP A 266 -14.92 -22.32 7.24
CA ASP A 266 -15.83 -23.35 6.75
C ASP A 266 -17.25 -22.79 6.58
N ASN A 267 -17.71 -21.96 7.52
CA ASN A 267 -19.00 -21.28 7.47
C ASN A 267 -19.18 -20.32 6.28
N ILE A 268 -18.08 -19.82 5.72
CA ILE A 268 -18.07 -18.97 4.52
C ILE A 268 -17.50 -19.69 3.29
N ARG A 269 -17.25 -21.01 3.38
CA ARG A 269 -16.63 -21.83 2.33
C ARG A 269 -15.40 -21.16 1.74
N THR A 270 -14.44 -20.81 2.58
CA THR A 270 -13.18 -20.18 2.15
C THR A 270 -12.00 -20.98 2.70
N GLN A 271 -10.93 -21.12 1.92
CA GLN A 271 -9.68 -21.73 2.36
C GLN A 271 -8.59 -20.66 2.36
N MET A 272 -7.85 -20.54 3.47
CA MET A 272 -6.66 -19.70 3.55
C MET A 272 -5.44 -20.47 3.05
N ILE A 273 -4.59 -19.83 2.26
CA ILE A 273 -3.26 -20.36 1.97
C ILE A 273 -2.27 -19.72 2.96
N VAL A 274 -1.87 -20.49 3.98
CA VAL A 274 -0.85 -20.12 4.96
C VAL A 274 0.38 -20.99 4.73
N SER A 275 1.54 -20.40 4.45
CA SER A 275 2.82 -21.12 4.50
C SER A 275 3.48 -20.85 5.86
N GLY A 276 3.70 -21.92 6.62
CA GLY A 276 4.02 -21.92 8.05
C GLY A 276 5.46 -21.59 8.46
N ASP A 277 6.06 -20.55 7.90
CA ASP A 277 7.30 -19.97 8.44
C ASP A 277 7.16 -18.45 8.45
N TRP A 278 7.85 -17.75 9.35
CA TRP A 278 7.97 -16.28 9.47
C TRP A 278 6.94 -15.55 10.36
N GLN A 279 7.09 -15.67 11.68
CA GLN A 279 6.45 -14.79 12.66
C GLN A 279 7.50 -14.01 13.46
N GLY A 280 7.27 -12.70 13.68
CA GLY A 280 8.11 -11.86 14.53
C GLY A 280 7.29 -10.79 15.24
N GLY A 281 7.33 -10.78 16.58
CA GLY A 281 6.45 -10.00 17.47
C GLY A 281 6.81 -8.52 17.68
N GLY A 282 5.83 -7.74 18.16
CA GLY A 282 5.95 -6.31 18.46
C GLY A 282 5.63 -5.94 19.93
N GLY A 283 5.90 -4.69 20.31
CA GLY A 283 5.53 -4.11 21.62
C GLY A 283 5.54 -2.55 21.65
N PRO A 284 4.72 -1.86 22.50
CA PRO A 284 4.30 -0.45 22.35
C PRO A 284 4.65 0.51 23.53
N ARG A 285 4.30 1.82 23.47
CA ARG A 285 3.86 2.70 24.62
C ARG A 285 3.39 4.18 24.34
N THR A 286 2.17 4.49 24.83
CA THR A 286 1.55 5.63 25.62
C THR A 286 1.46 7.16 25.29
N SER A 287 0.18 7.63 25.14
CA SER A 287 -0.57 8.86 25.64
C SER A 287 -0.53 10.30 25.04
N GLY A 288 -1.70 11.01 25.10
CA GLY A 288 -1.93 12.50 25.19
C GLY A 288 -2.86 13.18 24.13
N LEU A 289 -4.02 13.78 24.46
CA LEU A 289 -5.18 14.01 23.53
C LEU A 289 -5.42 15.44 22.93
N LEU A 290 -5.95 15.48 21.68
CA LEU A 290 -6.79 16.54 21.07
C LEU A 290 -7.84 15.87 20.12
N LYS A 291 -9.00 16.50 19.89
CA LYS A 291 -10.27 15.86 19.44
C LYS A 291 -10.16 15.01 18.15
N ASN A 292 -10.31 13.69 18.32
CA ASN A 292 -10.52 12.71 17.25
C ASN A 292 -11.89 12.97 16.56
N PRO A 293 -11.99 13.00 15.21
CA PRO A 293 -13.25 13.20 14.49
C PRO A 293 -14.29 12.08 14.71
N GLY A 294 -13.89 11.01 15.41
CA GLY A 294 -14.74 9.92 15.86
C GLY A 294 -14.64 8.70 14.94
N LYS A 295 -14.84 7.51 15.52
CA LYS A 295 -14.78 6.23 14.78
C LYS A 295 -15.79 6.18 13.62
N THR A 296 -16.96 6.81 13.79
CA THR A 296 -18.00 6.93 12.75
C THR A 296 -17.52 7.72 11.52
N PHE A 297 -16.68 8.74 11.69
CA PHE A 297 -16.10 9.46 10.54
C PHE A 297 -15.22 8.51 9.71
N PHE A 298 -14.39 7.70 10.36
CA PHE A 298 -13.50 6.75 9.68
C PHE A 298 -14.24 5.61 9.01
N LEU A 299 -15.35 5.13 9.60
CA LEU A 299 -16.24 4.17 8.94
C LEU A 299 -16.77 4.74 7.61
N LYS A 300 -17.32 5.96 7.64
CA LYS A 300 -17.83 6.63 6.43
C LYS A 300 -16.73 6.88 5.40
N MET A 301 -15.55 7.30 5.85
CA MET A 301 -14.39 7.56 5.00
C MET A 301 -13.90 6.28 4.32
N ALA A 302 -13.80 5.16 5.05
CA ALA A 302 -13.38 3.88 4.51
C ALA A 302 -14.37 3.37 3.45
N ALA A 303 -15.68 3.40 3.76
CA ALA A 303 -16.73 3.04 2.81
C ALA A 303 -16.66 3.88 1.52
N ALA A 304 -16.59 5.21 1.67
CA ALA A 304 -16.52 6.13 0.53
C ALA A 304 -15.23 5.95 -0.29
N ALA A 305 -14.09 5.72 0.35
CA ALA A 305 -12.82 5.49 -0.34
C ALA A 305 -12.84 4.20 -1.16
N VAL A 306 -13.39 3.11 -0.60
CA VAL A 306 -13.54 1.83 -1.31
C VAL A 306 -14.50 1.97 -2.50
N ASP A 307 -15.64 2.64 -2.31
CA ASP A 307 -16.59 2.89 -3.39
C ASP A 307 -15.96 3.74 -4.52
N GLU A 308 -15.24 4.81 -4.17
CA GLU A 308 -14.53 5.64 -5.14
C GLU A 308 -13.50 4.85 -5.94
N VAL A 309 -12.66 4.03 -5.29
CA VAL A 309 -11.68 3.18 -5.98
C VAL A 309 -12.37 2.14 -6.87
N ASN A 310 -13.48 1.56 -6.42
CA ASN A 310 -14.27 0.62 -7.21
C ASN A 310 -14.92 1.27 -8.44
N ARG A 311 -15.12 2.59 -8.46
CA ARG A 311 -15.59 3.35 -9.64
C ARG A 311 -14.46 3.70 -10.62
N GLN A 312 -13.21 3.64 -10.20
CA GLN A 312 -12.07 3.95 -11.06
C GLN A 312 -11.81 2.87 -12.11
N ARG A 313 -11.45 3.31 -13.33
CA ARG A 313 -11.15 2.45 -14.47
C ARG A 313 -9.82 2.83 -15.11
N THR A 314 -9.16 1.86 -15.71
CA THR A 314 -8.03 2.11 -16.61
C THR A 314 -8.52 2.88 -17.83
N LYS A 315 -7.59 3.59 -18.48
CA LYS A 315 -7.87 4.12 -19.81
C LYS A 315 -8.01 2.98 -20.81
N GLU A 316 -8.87 3.19 -21.78
CA GLU A 316 -8.92 2.40 -23.00
C GLU A 316 -7.59 2.55 -23.76
N ILE A 317 -7.13 1.46 -24.36
CA ILE A 317 -5.94 1.42 -25.21
C ILE A 317 -6.33 0.75 -26.53
N GLY A 318 -5.96 1.37 -27.66
CA GLY A 318 -6.35 0.90 -28.99
C GLY A 318 -7.81 1.24 -29.34
N LEU A 319 -8.24 0.87 -30.54
CA LEU A 319 -9.64 0.94 -30.95
C LEU A 319 -10.30 -0.43 -30.83
N PRO A 320 -11.62 -0.50 -30.53
CA PRO A 320 -12.35 -1.77 -30.52
C PRO A 320 -12.14 -2.55 -31.83
N GLY A 321 -11.59 -3.76 -31.73
CA GLY A 321 -11.27 -4.62 -32.89
C GLY A 321 -9.79 -4.69 -33.25
N ASP A 322 -8.94 -3.81 -32.71
CA ASP A 322 -7.49 -3.91 -32.85
C ASP A 322 -6.92 -5.09 -32.05
N ALA A 323 -5.83 -5.69 -32.54
CA ALA A 323 -5.13 -6.76 -31.84
C ALA A 323 -4.59 -6.33 -30.45
N ASP A 324 -4.29 -5.03 -30.29
CA ASP A 324 -3.80 -4.44 -29.05
C ASP A 324 -4.90 -3.72 -28.25
N TYR A 325 -6.17 -3.91 -28.61
CA TYR A 325 -7.31 -3.31 -27.92
C TYR A 325 -7.40 -3.84 -26.48
N LEU A 326 -7.36 -2.93 -25.51
CA LEU A 326 -7.60 -3.22 -24.10
C LEU A 326 -8.78 -2.38 -23.60
N PRO A 327 -9.93 -3.00 -23.31
CA PRO A 327 -11.06 -2.28 -22.76
C PRO A 327 -10.74 -1.73 -21.36
N PRO A 328 -11.38 -0.62 -20.94
CA PRO A 328 -11.32 -0.13 -19.57
C PRO A 328 -11.66 -1.24 -18.57
N MET A 329 -10.80 -1.43 -17.56
CA MET A 329 -11.04 -2.37 -16.47
C MET A 329 -10.94 -1.68 -15.11
N THR A 330 -11.55 -2.27 -14.08
CA THR A 330 -11.42 -1.78 -12.70
C THR A 330 -9.95 -1.81 -12.25
N TYR A 331 -9.57 -0.91 -11.34
CA TYR A 331 -8.23 -0.96 -10.75
C TYR A 331 -8.00 -2.26 -9.97
N ALA A 332 -9.04 -2.79 -9.32
CA ALA A 332 -9.03 -4.10 -8.69
C ALA A 332 -8.70 -5.22 -9.69
N ARG A 333 -9.39 -5.27 -10.84
CA ARG A 333 -9.10 -6.24 -11.92
C ARG A 333 -7.67 -6.13 -12.42
N LYS A 334 -7.20 -4.91 -12.66
CA LYS A 334 -5.82 -4.68 -13.04
C LYS A 334 -4.83 -5.21 -12.00
N ALA A 335 -5.09 -4.95 -10.71
CA ALA A 335 -4.22 -5.40 -9.62
C ALA A 335 -4.11 -6.94 -9.55
N VAL A 336 -5.25 -7.65 -9.59
CA VAL A 336 -5.24 -9.13 -9.55
C VAL A 336 -4.58 -9.76 -10.77
N ILE A 337 -4.70 -9.14 -11.95
CA ILE A 337 -3.96 -9.55 -13.16
C ILE A 337 -2.45 -9.36 -12.97
N LEU A 338 -2.02 -8.18 -12.52
CA LEU A 338 -0.60 -7.85 -12.34
C LEU A 338 0.09 -8.71 -11.28
N CYS A 339 -0.64 -9.14 -10.25
CA CYS A 339 -0.16 -10.06 -9.21
C CYS A 339 -0.28 -11.53 -9.60
N GLY A 340 -0.90 -11.82 -10.75
CA GLY A 340 -1.03 -13.17 -11.25
C GLY A 340 -2.04 -14.01 -10.46
N LEU A 341 -3.13 -13.41 -10.00
CA LEU A 341 -4.29 -14.08 -9.39
C LEU A 341 -5.51 -14.15 -10.34
N SER A 342 -5.37 -13.65 -11.57
CA SER A 342 -6.44 -13.65 -12.59
C SER A 342 -5.84 -13.83 -13.99
N LEU A 343 -6.69 -14.12 -14.97
CA LEU A 343 -6.36 -14.22 -16.38
C LEU A 343 -6.31 -12.82 -17.03
N ASN A 344 -5.59 -12.69 -18.14
CA ASN A 344 -5.54 -11.42 -18.88
C ASN A 344 -6.90 -11.09 -19.53
N THR A 345 -6.98 -9.97 -20.24
CA THR A 345 -8.20 -9.52 -20.94
C THR A 345 -8.73 -10.54 -21.96
N ASN A 346 -7.86 -11.38 -22.51
CA ASN A 346 -8.19 -12.39 -23.50
C ASN A 346 -8.51 -13.75 -22.85
N GLY A 347 -8.58 -13.83 -21.52
CA GLY A 347 -8.79 -15.07 -20.79
C GLY A 347 -7.58 -16.01 -20.82
N GLN A 348 -6.38 -15.49 -21.07
CA GLN A 348 -5.15 -16.26 -21.18
C GLN A 348 -4.16 -15.90 -20.07
N ARG A 349 -3.23 -16.82 -19.80
CA ARG A 349 -2.04 -16.53 -18.98
C ARG A 349 -0.87 -16.11 -19.83
N ASP A 350 -0.34 -14.92 -19.59
CA ASP A 350 0.93 -14.45 -20.12
C ASP A 350 1.82 -13.90 -18.99
N LYS A 351 3.12 -14.19 -19.03
CA LYS A 351 4.11 -13.58 -18.15
C LYS A 351 4.14 -12.06 -18.29
N LYS A 352 3.92 -11.52 -19.49
CA LYS A 352 3.91 -10.08 -19.78
C LYS A 352 2.81 -9.33 -19.03
N GLN A 353 1.76 -10.03 -18.59
CA GLN A 353 0.68 -9.43 -17.81
C GLN A 353 1.09 -9.13 -16.37
N LEU A 354 2.14 -9.77 -15.85
CA LEU A 354 2.56 -9.60 -14.45
C LEU A 354 3.28 -8.26 -14.26
N SER A 355 3.39 -7.79 -13.03
CA SER A 355 4.23 -6.64 -12.72
C SER A 355 5.70 -6.89 -13.13
N THR A 356 6.41 -5.84 -13.53
CA THR A 356 7.82 -5.97 -13.97
C THR A 356 8.71 -6.62 -12.92
N GLY A 357 8.46 -6.37 -11.62
CA GLY A 357 9.18 -7.02 -10.53
C GLY A 357 9.00 -8.54 -10.53
N LEU A 358 7.76 -9.02 -10.65
CA LEU A 358 7.48 -10.46 -10.76
C LEU A 358 8.06 -11.07 -12.04
N GLN A 359 8.01 -10.35 -13.16
CA GLN A 359 8.64 -10.80 -14.41
C GLN A 359 10.15 -11.01 -14.25
N THR A 360 10.83 -10.10 -13.55
CA THR A 360 12.26 -10.19 -13.23
C THR A 360 12.56 -11.37 -12.32
N ILE A 361 11.77 -11.57 -11.26
CA ILE A 361 11.91 -12.72 -10.35
C ILE A 361 11.76 -14.04 -11.13
N ILE A 362 10.73 -14.17 -11.97
CA ILE A 362 10.51 -15.37 -12.80
C ILE A 362 11.67 -15.58 -13.79
N SER A 363 12.21 -14.51 -14.38
CA SER A 363 13.37 -14.62 -15.27
C SER A 363 14.59 -15.15 -14.53
N ARG A 364 14.83 -14.67 -13.30
CA ARG A 364 15.99 -15.05 -12.48
C ARG A 364 15.86 -16.47 -11.92
N TYR A 365 14.68 -16.87 -11.46
CA TYR A 365 14.44 -18.15 -10.78
C TYR A 365 13.52 -19.07 -11.60
N ARG A 366 13.86 -19.27 -12.89
CA ARG A 366 13.02 -20.02 -13.84
C ARG A 366 12.81 -21.49 -13.42
N SER A 367 13.82 -22.14 -12.85
CA SER A 367 13.71 -23.52 -12.37
C SER A 367 12.67 -23.64 -11.25
N ASN A 368 12.67 -22.72 -10.28
CA ASN A 368 11.67 -22.65 -9.22
C ASN A 368 10.27 -22.44 -9.80
N PHE A 369 10.12 -21.52 -10.76
CA PHE A 369 8.86 -21.31 -11.48
C PHE A 369 8.35 -22.57 -12.21
N MET A 370 9.26 -23.42 -12.73
CA MET A 370 8.88 -24.70 -13.34
C MET A 370 8.53 -25.80 -12.33
N GLY A 371 8.76 -25.56 -11.03
CA GLY A 371 8.39 -26.46 -9.94
C GLY A 371 9.57 -26.98 -9.11
N SER A 372 10.80 -26.54 -9.37
CA SER A 372 11.94 -26.90 -8.52
C SER A 372 11.78 -26.32 -7.11
N ARG A 373 12.11 -27.12 -6.10
CA ARG A 373 12.21 -26.68 -4.69
C ARG A 373 13.63 -26.31 -4.27
N GLU A 374 14.58 -26.30 -5.20
CA GLU A 374 15.96 -25.94 -4.93
C GLU A 374 16.07 -24.52 -4.33
N GLY A 375 16.76 -24.41 -3.19
CA GLY A 375 16.91 -23.15 -2.44
C GLY A 375 15.68 -22.73 -1.61
N LEU A 376 14.60 -23.53 -1.59
CA LEU A 376 13.49 -23.38 -0.65
C LEU A 376 13.77 -24.26 0.58
N VAL A 377 14.47 -23.71 1.58
CA VAL A 377 14.71 -24.41 2.85
C VAL A 377 13.47 -24.29 3.74
N THR A 378 13.08 -25.37 4.44
CA THR A 378 11.93 -25.43 5.36
C THR A 378 12.19 -24.83 6.75
N SER A 379 13.32 -24.16 6.95
CA SER A 379 13.62 -23.40 8.18
C SER A 379 14.77 -22.43 7.90
N PHE A 380 14.53 -21.14 8.14
CA PHE A 380 15.58 -20.12 8.21
C PHE A 380 15.75 -19.77 9.68
N ASP A 381 16.90 -20.12 10.25
CA ASP A 381 17.18 -19.90 11.66
C ASP A 381 17.28 -18.39 11.94
N SER A 382 16.29 -17.85 12.67
CA SER A 382 16.10 -16.40 12.85
C SER A 382 17.20 -15.72 13.68
N ASN A 383 18.11 -16.49 14.28
CA ASN A 383 19.22 -16.00 15.09
C ASN A 383 20.42 -15.50 14.26
N ALA A 384 20.43 -15.66 12.93
CA ALA A 384 21.51 -15.13 12.08
C ALA A 384 21.38 -13.64 11.72
N CYS A 385 20.32 -12.95 12.18
CA CYS A 385 20.02 -11.56 11.82
C CYS A 385 20.25 -10.53 12.94
N THR A 386 20.86 -10.90 14.06
CA THR A 386 21.48 -9.92 14.96
C THR A 386 22.89 -9.67 14.49
N LEU A 387 23.13 -8.56 13.79
CA LEU A 387 24.44 -7.93 13.86
C LEU A 387 24.64 -7.56 15.33
N ASP A 388 25.59 -8.24 15.97
CA ASP A 388 26.07 -7.90 17.28
C ASP A 388 26.56 -6.44 17.27
N PRO A 389 26.03 -5.54 18.12
CA PRO A 389 26.47 -4.15 18.16
C PRO A 389 27.97 -3.98 18.46
N GLU A 390 28.67 -5.03 18.87
CA GLU A 390 30.10 -5.00 19.25
C GLU A 390 31.09 -5.26 18.11
N GLN A 391 30.67 -5.47 16.86
CA GLN A 391 31.61 -5.66 15.73
C GLN A 391 31.85 -4.42 14.84
N VAL A 392 31.47 -3.23 15.28
CA VAL A 392 31.97 -1.97 14.70
C VAL A 392 33.20 -1.52 15.50
N ASN A 393 34.32 -2.21 15.26
CA ASN A 393 35.63 -1.80 15.76
C ASN A 393 36.11 -0.62 14.89
N ILE A 394 35.71 0.60 15.25
CA ILE A 394 36.34 1.82 14.76
C ILE A 394 37.61 1.99 15.60
N PRO A 395 38.82 1.98 15.00
CA PRO A 395 40.03 2.22 15.76
C PRO A 395 40.05 3.65 16.28
N ASP A 396 39.81 3.81 17.58
CA ASP A 396 40.16 5.01 18.34
C ASP A 396 41.68 5.19 18.30
N SER A 397 42.14 6.12 17.48
CA SER A 397 43.46 6.70 17.66
C SER A 397 43.44 8.18 17.28
N GLN A 398 43.84 8.99 18.28
CA GLN A 398 44.31 10.37 18.18
C GLN A 398 43.27 11.50 18.27
N CYS A 399 42.67 11.64 19.44
CA CYS A 399 42.54 12.96 20.07
C CYS A 399 43.47 13.00 21.28
N ALA A 400 44.71 13.45 21.08
CA ALA A 400 45.64 13.76 22.15
C ALA A 400 45.20 15.06 22.83
N HIS A 401 44.90 14.97 24.13
CA HIS A 401 44.96 16.10 25.04
C HIS A 401 46.39 16.63 25.09
N GLY A 402 46.56 17.91 24.79
CA GLY A 402 47.74 18.70 25.13
C GLY A 402 47.30 19.87 25.99
N SER A 403 47.33 19.67 27.31
CA SER A 403 47.26 20.70 28.32
C SER A 403 48.65 21.34 28.49
N SER A 404 48.75 22.62 28.14
CA SER A 404 49.57 23.65 28.80
C SER A 404 49.25 25.01 28.18
#